data_AF-A0A8S3I6T8-F1
#
_entry.id   AF-A0A8S3I6T8-F1
#
_cell.length_a   1.000
_cell.length_b   1.000
_cell.length_c   1.000
_cell.angle_alpha   90.00
_cell.angle_beta   90.00
_cell.angle_gamma   90.00
#
_symmetry.space_group_name_H-M   'P 1'
#
loop_
_entity.id
_entity.type
_entity.pdbx_description
1 polymer ?
#
loop_
_entity_poly.entity_id
_entity_poly.type
_entity_poly.pdbx_seq_one_letter_code
_entity_poly.pdbx_strand_id
1 'polypeptide(L)'
;MPLTFPSSVAKKVRLALLHKCNSSRKRRDDITTVDYSHGNLSSVPEDVLLYENTLEELHLEANCLQELPKWLFQCHALRHLLLSDNELDCLPPSISSFTNLERLDLSRNDLMALPDNIRYCKLLTSLDCSSNRLERLCEGLTMLINLKELYLNDTLLEFLPGNFGR
;
A
#
# COMPACT_ATOMS: atom_id res chain seq x y z
N MET A 1 -36.45 12.24 -22.93
CA MET A 1 -36.17 11.15 -21.98
C MET A 1 -34.80 11.41 -21.36
N PRO A 2 -34.72 11.97 -20.14
CA PRO A 2 -33.44 12.17 -19.48
C PRO A 2 -33.04 10.89 -18.74
N LEU A 3 -31.76 10.53 -18.90
CA LEU A 3 -31.12 9.36 -18.33
C LEU A 3 -31.00 9.53 -16.80
N THR A 4 -31.61 8.60 -16.07
CA THR A 4 -31.47 8.42 -14.63
C THR A 4 -30.14 7.75 -14.30
N PHE A 5 -29.26 8.46 -13.59
CA PHE A 5 -28.06 7.88 -12.98
C PHE A 5 -28.45 7.12 -11.70
N PRO A 6 -27.90 5.91 -11.45
CA PRO A 6 -28.19 5.16 -10.23
C PRO A 6 -27.58 5.82 -8.99
N SER A 7 -28.42 5.97 -7.98
CA SER A 7 -28.23 6.73 -6.74
C SER A 7 -27.48 5.95 -5.65
N SER A 8 -26.16 5.74 -5.78
CA SER A 8 -25.39 5.13 -4.67
C SER A 8 -23.94 5.61 -4.49
N VAL A 9 -23.59 6.82 -4.97
CA VAL A 9 -22.26 7.43 -4.72
C VAL A 9 -22.37 8.83 -4.09
N ALA A 10 -23.55 9.23 -3.63
CA ALA A 10 -23.82 10.61 -3.20
C ALA A 10 -23.69 10.88 -1.69
N LYS A 11 -23.25 9.95 -0.84
CA LYS A 11 -23.12 10.18 0.62
C LYS A 11 -21.94 9.43 1.27
N LYS A 12 -20.70 9.73 0.87
CA LYS A 12 -19.53 9.57 1.76
C LYS A 12 -18.31 10.42 1.37
N VAL A 13 -18.51 11.52 0.63
CA VAL A 13 -17.48 12.56 0.49
C VAL A 13 -17.52 13.43 1.75
N ARG A 14 -17.05 12.86 2.86
CA ARG A 14 -16.75 13.59 4.07
C ARG A 14 -15.24 13.72 4.12
N LEU A 15 -14.77 14.71 3.35
CA LEU A 15 -13.62 15.53 3.65
C LEU A 15 -12.29 14.79 3.93
N ALA A 16 -11.29 15.16 3.13
CA ALA A 16 -9.89 15.28 3.53
C ALA A 16 -9.66 16.24 4.73
N LEU A 17 -10.64 16.34 5.64
CA LEU A 17 -10.66 17.10 6.88
C LEU A 17 -11.46 16.24 7.87
N LEU A 18 -10.82 15.29 8.54
CA LEU A 18 -11.05 15.01 9.96
C LEU A 18 -10.00 14.02 10.51
N HIS A 19 -8.81 14.54 10.84
CA HIS A 19 -8.27 14.57 12.22
C HIS A 19 -7.62 13.24 12.68
N LYS A 20 -6.30 13.16 12.86
CA LYS A 20 -5.57 13.90 13.91
C LYS A 20 -4.05 13.91 13.64
N CYS A 21 -3.51 15.01 13.13
CA CYS A 21 -2.49 15.71 13.88
C CYS A 21 -2.41 17.18 13.44
N ASN A 22 -2.12 17.99 14.43
CA ASN A 22 -2.18 19.44 14.46
C ASN A 22 -1.21 20.05 13.42
N SER A 23 -1.67 21.00 12.59
CA SER A 23 -1.00 22.28 12.24
C SER A 23 -1.36 22.75 10.83
N SER A 24 -2.03 23.91 10.79
CA SER A 24 -1.79 25.01 9.84
C SER A 24 -1.92 24.71 8.34
N ARG A 25 -3.01 25.19 7.73
CA ARG A 25 -3.13 25.65 6.32
C ARG A 25 -1.96 25.21 5.40
N LYS A 26 -1.85 23.91 5.09
CA LYS A 26 -0.94 23.48 4.03
C LYS A 26 -1.56 23.87 2.70
N ARG A 27 -0.79 24.54 1.83
CA ARG A 27 -1.18 24.75 0.43
C ARG A 27 -1.41 23.36 -0.19
N ARG A 28 -2.28 23.29 -1.20
CA ARG A 28 -2.55 22.05 -1.96
C ARG A 28 -1.28 21.36 -2.48
N ASP A 29 -0.17 22.10 -2.56
CA ASP A 29 1.11 21.66 -3.11
C ASP A 29 2.05 20.97 -2.10
N ASP A 30 1.70 20.88 -0.81
CA ASP A 30 2.58 20.28 0.24
C ASP A 30 1.95 19.05 0.93
N ILE A 31 0.98 18.40 0.28
CA ILE A 31 0.34 17.21 0.86
C ILE A 31 1.29 16.03 0.70
N THR A 32 1.88 15.65 1.83
CA THR A 32 2.82 14.53 1.97
C THR A 32 2.14 13.27 2.50
N THR A 33 1.02 13.41 3.19
CA THR A 33 0.32 12.30 3.84
C THR A 33 -1.14 12.34 3.46
N VAL A 34 -1.68 11.21 2.98
CA VAL A 34 -3.09 11.07 2.62
C VAL A 34 -3.66 9.81 3.28
N ASP A 35 -4.81 9.98 3.92
CA ASP A 35 -5.51 8.93 4.64
C ASP A 35 -6.89 8.67 4.01
N TYR A 36 -7.04 7.45 3.52
CA TYR A 36 -8.25 6.87 2.93
C TYR A 36 -8.68 5.60 3.68
N SER A 37 -8.24 5.43 4.93
CA SER A 37 -8.62 4.28 5.76
C SER A 37 -10.12 4.22 6.06
N HIS A 38 -10.64 3.03 6.33
CA HIS A 38 -12.04 2.79 6.71
C HIS A 38 -13.10 3.31 5.72
N GLY A 39 -12.74 3.36 4.43
CA GLY A 39 -13.54 3.94 3.36
C GLY A 39 -14.50 2.97 2.67
N ASN A 40 -14.40 1.65 2.93
CA ASN A 40 -15.02 0.61 2.09
C ASN A 40 -14.68 0.82 0.60
N LEU A 41 -13.46 1.28 0.32
CA LEU A 41 -13.02 1.55 -1.03
C LEU A 41 -12.75 0.25 -1.76
N SER A 42 -13.32 0.09 -2.95
CA SER A 42 -13.01 -1.01 -3.87
C SER A 42 -11.82 -0.73 -4.77
N SER A 43 -11.39 0.53 -4.86
CA SER A 43 -10.20 0.96 -5.58
C SER A 43 -9.64 2.26 -4.98
N VAL A 44 -8.36 2.54 -5.24
CA VAL A 44 -7.72 3.76 -4.77
C VAL A 44 -8.29 4.96 -5.53
N PRO A 45 -8.74 6.04 -4.86
CA PRO A 45 -9.31 7.21 -5.51
C PRO A 45 -8.32 7.93 -6.42
N GLU A 46 -8.77 8.36 -7.60
CA GLU A 46 -7.94 9.12 -8.56
C GLU A 46 -7.43 10.46 -8.00
N ASP A 47 -8.04 11.00 -6.95
CA ASP A 47 -7.57 12.20 -6.26
C ASP A 47 -6.14 12.07 -5.72
N VAL A 48 -5.65 10.84 -5.50
CA VAL A 48 -4.25 10.57 -5.14
C VAL A 48 -3.27 11.04 -6.22
N LEU A 49 -3.68 11.03 -7.49
CA LEU A 49 -2.86 11.49 -8.62
C LEU A 49 -2.47 12.97 -8.50
N LEU A 50 -3.29 13.77 -7.82
CA LEU A 50 -3.00 15.18 -7.60
C LEU A 50 -1.72 15.39 -6.76
N TYR A 51 -1.30 14.36 -6.02
CA TYR A 51 -0.16 14.40 -5.09
C TYR A 51 0.95 13.42 -5.49
N GLU A 52 0.97 12.91 -6.72
CA GLU A 52 1.92 11.88 -7.17
C GLU A 52 3.41 12.25 -6.93
N ASN A 53 3.72 13.55 -6.96
CA ASN A 53 5.09 14.06 -6.79
C ASN A 53 5.45 14.42 -5.34
N THR A 54 4.45 14.53 -4.45
CA THR A 54 4.65 15.02 -3.07
C THR A 54 4.26 14.01 -2.01
N LEU A 55 3.52 12.97 -2.38
CA LEU A 55 3.00 11.97 -1.46
C LEU A 55 4.12 11.07 -0.92
N GLU A 56 4.37 11.17 0.37
CA GLU A 56 5.31 10.34 1.13
C GLU A 56 4.58 9.22 1.89
N GLU A 57 3.34 9.44 2.32
CA GLU A 57 2.61 8.49 3.17
C GLU A 57 1.18 8.29 2.66
N LEU A 58 0.81 7.04 2.39
CA LEU A 58 -0.52 6.67 1.93
C LEU A 58 -1.12 5.60 2.82
N HIS A 59 -2.24 5.94 3.45
CA HIS A 59 -2.99 5.04 4.33
C HIS A 59 -4.26 4.60 3.61
N LEU A 60 -4.38 3.30 3.37
CA LEU A 60 -5.48 2.65 2.68
C LEU A 60 -6.03 1.48 3.51
N GLU A 61 -5.81 1.52 4.82
CA GLU A 61 -6.13 0.46 5.77
C GLU A 61 -7.66 0.24 5.89
N ALA A 62 -8.08 -1.00 6.16
CA ALA A 62 -9.49 -1.36 6.38
C ALA A 62 -10.41 -0.93 5.21
N ASN A 63 -10.03 -1.36 4.01
CA ASN A 63 -10.81 -1.17 2.77
C ASN A 63 -11.08 -2.54 2.10
N CYS A 64 -11.68 -2.53 0.92
CA CYS A 64 -11.96 -3.74 0.15
C CYS A 64 -11.17 -3.72 -1.17
N LEU A 65 -9.90 -3.29 -1.10
CA LEU A 65 -9.04 -3.19 -2.28
C LEU A 65 -8.62 -4.59 -2.73
N GLN A 66 -8.98 -4.96 -3.95
CA GLN A 66 -8.57 -6.22 -4.58
C GLN A 66 -7.30 -6.07 -5.42
N GLU A 67 -7.09 -4.88 -5.98
CA GLU A 67 -5.91 -4.54 -6.76
C GLU A 67 -5.49 -3.09 -6.55
N LEU A 68 -4.19 -2.83 -6.75
CA LEU A 68 -3.62 -1.49 -6.77
C LEU A 68 -3.59 -0.96 -8.21
N PRO A 69 -4.10 0.25 -8.47
CA PRO A 69 -4.11 0.78 -9.83
C PRO A 69 -2.70 1.08 -10.33
N LYS A 70 -2.46 0.87 -11.62
CA LYS A 70 -1.12 1.02 -12.23
C LYS A 70 -0.52 2.42 -12.07
N TRP A 71 -1.38 3.44 -12.00
CA TRP A 71 -0.94 4.82 -11.83
C TRP A 71 -0.44 5.11 -10.40
N LEU A 72 -0.81 4.30 -9.40
CA LEU A 72 -0.30 4.47 -8.03
C LEU A 72 1.21 4.34 -7.97
N PHE A 73 1.79 3.48 -8.81
CA PHE A 73 3.22 3.23 -8.92
C PHE A 73 4.00 4.41 -9.53
N GLN A 74 3.33 5.50 -9.92
CA GLN A 74 3.97 6.75 -10.32
C GLN A 74 4.31 7.65 -9.10
N CYS A 75 3.85 7.30 -7.90
CA CYS A 75 4.16 8.02 -6.67
C CYS A 75 5.58 7.68 -6.17
N HIS A 76 6.61 8.20 -6.85
CA HIS A 76 8.02 7.87 -6.55
C HIS A 76 8.51 8.41 -5.21
N ALA A 77 7.83 9.42 -4.65
CA ALA A 77 8.14 10.00 -3.35
C ALA A 77 7.63 9.17 -2.17
N LEU A 78 6.86 8.09 -2.41
CA LEU A 78 6.22 7.31 -1.37
C LEU A 78 7.25 6.56 -0.50
N ARG A 79 7.13 6.76 0.81
CA ARG A 79 7.98 6.19 1.87
C ARG A 79 7.19 5.23 2.75
N HIS A 80 5.92 5.49 2.99
CA HIS A 80 5.06 4.65 3.81
C HIS A 80 3.78 4.31 3.04
N LEU A 81 3.55 3.00 2.84
CA LEU A 81 2.34 2.49 2.21
C LEU A 81 1.67 1.50 3.17
N LEU A 82 0.50 1.88 3.68
CA LEU A 82 -0.28 1.06 4.60
C LEU A 82 -1.52 0.54 3.88
N LEU A 83 -1.57 -0.77 3.68
CA LEU A 83 -2.62 -1.50 2.97
C LEU A 83 -3.20 -2.61 3.84
N SER A 84 -3.07 -2.48 5.17
CA SER A 84 -3.58 -3.47 6.12
C SER A 84 -5.09 -3.67 5.98
N ASP A 85 -5.58 -4.88 6.23
CA ASP A 85 -7.02 -5.20 6.24
C ASP A 85 -7.71 -4.85 4.90
N ASN A 86 -7.23 -5.48 3.83
CA ASN A 86 -7.74 -5.37 2.45
C ASN A 86 -7.90 -6.78 1.84
N GLU A 87 -8.32 -6.86 0.58
CA GLU A 87 -8.57 -8.11 -0.14
C GLU A 87 -7.55 -8.33 -1.28
N LEU A 88 -6.30 -7.88 -1.10
CA LEU A 88 -5.28 -7.98 -2.14
C LEU A 88 -4.83 -9.44 -2.30
N ASP A 89 -5.05 -10.02 -3.48
CA ASP A 89 -4.63 -11.39 -3.82
C ASP A 89 -3.20 -11.43 -4.40
N CYS A 90 -2.80 -10.37 -5.11
CA CYS A 90 -1.46 -10.26 -5.66
C CYS A 90 -0.94 -8.82 -5.66
N LEU A 91 0.39 -8.69 -5.58
CA LEU A 91 1.07 -7.42 -5.73
C LEU A 91 1.79 -7.38 -7.09
N PRO A 92 1.55 -6.37 -7.93
CA PRO A 92 2.13 -6.32 -9.27
C PRO A 92 3.65 -6.08 -9.21
N PRO A 93 4.40 -6.48 -10.26
CA PRO A 93 5.84 -6.24 -10.34
C PRO A 93 6.19 -4.75 -10.34
N SER A 94 5.23 -3.87 -10.63
CA SER A 94 5.35 -2.42 -10.55
C SER A 94 5.66 -1.88 -9.14
N ILE A 95 5.57 -2.70 -8.09
CA ILE A 95 6.05 -2.32 -6.74
C ILE A 95 7.51 -1.83 -6.76
N SER A 96 8.32 -2.29 -7.72
CA SER A 96 9.70 -1.83 -7.90
C SER A 96 9.84 -0.33 -8.14
N SER A 97 8.78 0.36 -8.56
CA SER A 97 8.80 1.81 -8.78
C SER A 97 8.91 2.61 -7.47
N PHE A 98 8.49 2.05 -6.33
CA PHE A 98 8.61 2.69 -5.02
C PHE A 98 10.04 2.54 -4.48
N THR A 99 10.97 3.27 -5.12
CA THR A 99 12.40 3.24 -4.78
C THR A 99 12.70 3.86 -3.41
N ASN A 100 11.83 4.77 -2.95
CA ASN A 100 11.94 5.43 -1.65
C ASN A 100 11.13 4.77 -0.52
N LEU A 101 10.51 3.61 -0.78
CA LEU A 101 9.65 2.95 0.20
C LEU A 101 10.47 2.46 1.39
N GLU A 102 10.10 2.91 2.58
CA GLU A 102 10.73 2.57 3.86
C GLU A 102 9.87 1.62 4.70
N ARG A 103 8.55 1.74 4.61
CA ARG A 103 7.58 0.86 5.27
C ARG A 103 6.49 0.43 4.32
N LEU A 104 6.21 -0.87 4.32
CA LEU A 104 5.13 -1.48 3.58
C LEU A 104 4.34 -2.40 4.51
N ASP A 105 3.08 -2.06 4.76
CA ASP A 105 2.17 -2.91 5.52
C ASP A 105 1.14 -3.51 4.57
N LEU A 106 1.20 -4.82 4.42
CA LEU A 106 0.27 -5.65 3.66
C LEU A 106 -0.44 -6.66 4.58
N SER A 107 -0.45 -6.43 5.89
CA SER A 107 -1.06 -7.34 6.85
C SER A 107 -2.54 -7.56 6.57
N ARG A 108 -3.07 -8.74 6.91
CA ARG A 108 -4.50 -9.08 6.73
C ARG A 108 -4.97 -8.84 5.28
N ASN A 109 -4.25 -9.43 4.33
CA ASN A 109 -4.64 -9.52 2.93
C ASN A 109 -4.68 -11.00 2.52
N ASP A 110 -5.04 -11.29 1.27
CA ASP A 110 -5.07 -12.65 0.74
C ASP A 110 -3.86 -12.99 -0.14
N LEU A 111 -2.72 -12.32 0.07
CA LEU A 111 -1.54 -12.47 -0.79
C LEU A 111 -0.99 -13.89 -0.75
N MET A 112 -0.93 -14.55 -1.91
CA MET A 112 -0.34 -15.89 -2.05
C MET A 112 1.18 -15.87 -2.22
N ALA A 113 1.71 -14.82 -2.86
CA ALA A 113 3.14 -14.63 -3.06
C ALA A 113 3.50 -13.15 -3.19
N LEU A 114 4.73 -12.80 -2.79
CA LEU A 114 5.32 -11.50 -3.06
C LEU A 114 6.08 -11.52 -4.40
N PRO A 115 6.03 -10.45 -5.21
CA PRO A 115 6.78 -10.37 -6.46
C PRO A 115 8.29 -10.26 -6.18
N ASP A 116 9.10 -10.93 -7.01
CA ASP A 116 10.57 -10.82 -6.96
C ASP A 116 11.08 -9.37 -7.15
N ASN A 117 10.25 -8.51 -7.74
CA ASN A 117 10.53 -7.10 -7.97
C ASN A 117 10.62 -6.28 -6.68
N ILE A 118 10.18 -6.80 -5.54
CA ILE A 118 10.37 -6.13 -4.24
C ILE A 118 11.86 -5.84 -3.96
N ARG A 119 12.79 -6.60 -4.58
CA ARG A 119 14.25 -6.40 -4.52
C ARG A 119 14.73 -4.98 -4.84
N TYR A 120 13.92 -4.21 -5.58
CA TYR A 120 14.27 -2.84 -5.99
C TYR A 120 13.93 -1.80 -4.92
N CYS A 121 13.08 -2.13 -3.94
CA CYS A 121 12.77 -1.28 -2.78
C CYS A 121 13.90 -1.31 -1.75
N LYS A 122 15.10 -0.85 -2.15
CA LYS A 122 16.32 -0.98 -1.32
C LYS A 122 16.27 -0.23 0.00
N LEU A 123 15.40 0.78 0.12
CA LEU A 123 15.21 1.54 1.36
C LEU A 123 14.21 0.91 2.32
N LEU A 124 13.59 -0.22 1.95
CA LEU A 124 12.57 -0.85 2.78
C LEU A 124 13.20 -1.35 4.08
N THR A 125 12.69 -0.83 5.19
CA THR A 125 13.17 -1.12 6.54
C THR A 125 12.21 -2.00 7.33
N SER A 126 10.90 -1.88 7.06
CA SER A 126 9.85 -2.66 7.71
C SER A 126 8.88 -3.17 6.65
N LEU A 127 8.63 -4.48 6.67
CA LEU A 127 7.67 -5.16 5.82
C LEU A 127 6.75 -6.01 6.69
N ASP A 128 5.46 -5.70 6.70
CA ASP A 128 4.45 -6.54 7.33
C ASP A 128 3.66 -7.28 6.27
N CYS A 129 3.69 -8.60 6.31
CA CYS A 129 2.85 -9.48 5.50
C CYS A 129 2.13 -10.51 6.38
N SER A 130 1.89 -10.17 7.65
CA SER A 130 1.17 -11.03 8.57
C SER A 130 -0.28 -11.27 8.13
N SER A 131 -0.87 -12.39 8.55
CA SER A 131 -2.23 -12.79 8.20
C SER A 131 -2.49 -12.77 6.69
N ASN A 132 -1.52 -13.27 5.90
CA ASN A 132 -1.63 -13.51 4.46
C ASN A 132 -1.54 -15.00 4.15
N ARG A 133 -1.90 -15.38 2.92
CA ARG A 133 -1.81 -16.78 2.45
C ARG A 133 -0.47 -17.10 1.79
N LEU A 134 0.60 -16.45 2.26
CA LEU A 134 1.94 -16.60 1.69
C LEU A 134 2.45 -18.02 1.88
N GLU A 135 2.57 -18.79 0.79
CA GLU A 135 3.13 -20.14 0.81
C GLU A 135 4.66 -20.13 0.76
N ARG A 136 5.23 -19.13 0.09
CA ARG A 136 6.67 -18.97 -0.14
C ARG A 136 7.08 -17.51 -0.10
N LEU A 137 8.28 -17.22 0.37
CA LEU A 137 8.91 -15.90 0.16
C LEU A 137 9.75 -15.91 -1.12
N CYS A 138 9.72 -14.80 -1.83
CA CYS A 138 10.49 -14.59 -3.05
C CYS A 138 12.00 -14.39 -2.75
N GLU A 139 12.87 -14.75 -3.69
CA GLU A 139 14.31 -14.50 -3.53
C GLU A 139 14.62 -13.00 -3.47
N GLY A 140 13.78 -12.18 -4.12
CA GLY A 140 13.89 -10.73 -4.08
C GLY A 140 13.89 -10.15 -2.67
N LEU A 141 13.23 -10.80 -1.71
CA LEU A 141 13.19 -10.37 -0.32
C LEU A 141 14.56 -10.50 0.38
N THR A 142 15.40 -11.47 -0.03
CA THR A 142 16.78 -11.59 0.48
C THR A 142 17.72 -10.48 -0.02
N MET A 143 17.30 -9.71 -1.02
CA MET A 143 18.08 -8.58 -1.55
C MET A 143 17.76 -7.25 -0.85
N LEU A 144 16.84 -7.25 0.11
CA LEU A 144 16.46 -6.07 0.88
C LEU A 144 17.48 -5.79 2.00
N ILE A 145 18.60 -5.20 1.61
CA ILE A 145 19.75 -4.95 2.51
C ILE A 145 19.46 -4.07 3.73
N ASN A 146 18.39 -3.26 3.70
CA ASN A 146 18.01 -2.37 4.80
C ASN A 146 16.83 -2.89 5.62
N LEU A 147 16.30 -4.08 5.30
CA LEU A 147 15.15 -4.65 6.01
C LEU A 147 15.58 -5.05 7.42
N LYS A 148 14.95 -4.45 8.42
CA LYS A 148 15.19 -4.69 9.84
C LYS A 148 14.06 -5.46 10.49
N GLU A 149 12.84 -5.21 10.02
CA GLU A 149 11.62 -5.76 10.57
C GLU A 149 10.86 -6.47 9.45
N LEU A 150 10.54 -7.73 9.69
CA LEU A 150 9.75 -8.56 8.79
C LEU A 150 8.74 -9.33 9.61
N TYR A 151 7.46 -9.02 9.43
CA TYR A 151 6.37 -9.67 10.13
C TYR A 151 5.67 -10.65 9.18
N LEU A 152 5.67 -11.93 9.56
CA LEU A 152 5.08 -13.04 8.80
C LEU A 152 4.15 -13.89 9.68
N ASN A 153 3.60 -13.29 10.74
CA ASN A 153 2.70 -13.95 11.66
C ASN A 153 1.46 -14.45 10.91
N ASP A 154 0.92 -15.61 11.28
CA ASP A 154 -0.29 -16.18 10.66
C ASP A 154 -0.22 -16.26 9.11
N THR A 155 0.96 -16.61 8.59
CA THR A 155 1.14 -16.96 7.17
C THR A 155 1.17 -18.48 6.98
N LEU A 156 0.94 -18.96 5.75
CA LEU A 156 0.99 -20.38 5.40
C LEU A 156 2.38 -20.80 4.90
N LEU A 157 3.43 -20.20 5.49
CA LEU A 157 4.76 -20.29 4.93
C LEU A 157 5.35 -21.69 5.12
N GLU A 158 5.54 -22.41 4.02
CA GLU A 158 6.19 -23.73 4.02
C GLU A 158 7.67 -23.63 3.65
N PHE A 159 8.05 -22.62 2.86
CA PHE A 159 9.39 -22.49 2.32
C PHE A 159 9.98 -21.08 2.51
N LEU A 160 11.23 -21.06 2.97
CA LEU A 160 12.08 -19.87 3.03
C LEU A 160 13.11 -19.90 1.87
N PRO A 161 13.46 -18.75 1.28
CA PRO A 161 14.47 -18.67 0.25
C PRO A 161 15.85 -19.01 0.84
N GLY A 162 16.72 -19.59 0.03
CA GLY A 162 17.99 -20.18 0.51
C GLY A 162 18.95 -19.20 1.20
N ASN A 163 18.82 -17.90 0.93
CA ASN A 163 19.65 -16.84 1.50
C ASN A 163 18.96 -16.04 2.62
N PHE A 164 17.83 -16.51 3.14
CA PHE A 164 17.09 -15.80 4.18
C PHE A 164 17.86 -15.75 5.50
N GLY A 165 18.04 -14.53 6.06
CA GLY A 165 18.69 -14.32 7.37
C GLY A 165 20.22 -14.32 7.37
N ARG A 166 20.85 -14.10 6.21
CA ARG A 166 22.31 -14.07 6.04
C ARG A 166 22.82 -12.64 5.90
#